data_AF-A0A3L7YR98-F1
#
_entry.id   AF-A0A3L7YR98-F1
#
_cell.length_a   1.000
_cell.length_b   1.000
_cell.length_c   1.000
_cell.angle_alpha   90.00
_cell.angle_beta   90.00
_cell.angle_gamma   90.00
#
_symmetry.space_group_name_H-M   'P 1'
#
loop_
_entity.id
_entity.type
_entity.pdbx_description
1 polymer ?
#
loop_
_entity_poly.entity_id
_entity_poly.type
_entity_poly.pdbx_seq_one_letter_code
_entity_poly.pdbx_strand_id
1 'polypeptide(L)'
;MRVAIAGVGNCASSLVQGRYFYADAKNDAKVPGLMHVDIGGYHVRDLEYVAAFDVNVTKVGKDLSVALGAEPNNTWTFQEIPTTGVIVQRGPTLDGIGKYLRDVVKESPEKPVDVAAVLKERKVDVLVAYLPVGSEEGIRYYA
;
A
#
# COMPACT_ATOMS: atom_id res chain seq x y z
N MET A 1 -11.25 -6.62 -7.36
CA MET A 1 -9.86 -7.12 -7.41
C MET A 1 -9.21 -6.88 -6.07
N ARG A 2 -8.77 -7.93 -5.39
CA ARG A 2 -8.20 -7.88 -4.04
C ARG A 2 -6.72 -7.54 -4.11
N VAL A 3 -6.37 -6.37 -3.60
CA VAL A 3 -5.03 -5.80 -3.67
C VAL A 3 -4.38 -5.84 -2.31
N ALA A 4 -3.12 -6.28 -2.27
CA ALA A 4 -2.23 -6.07 -1.14
C ALA A 4 -1.16 -5.03 -1.47
N ILE A 5 -0.66 -4.33 -0.45
CA ILE A 5 0.42 -3.34 -0.59
C ILE A 5 1.60 -3.76 0.30
N ALA A 6 2.81 -3.84 -0.27
CA ALA A 6 4.05 -3.92 0.49
C ALA A 6 4.78 -2.58 0.39
N GLY A 7 4.92 -1.88 1.52
CA GLY A 7 5.44 -0.51 1.59
C GLY A 7 4.30 0.52 1.52
N VAL A 8 3.85 1.01 2.67
CA VAL A 8 2.75 1.98 2.80
C VAL A 8 3.30 3.40 2.71
N GLY A 9 4.07 3.68 1.66
CA GLY A 9 4.73 4.97 1.40
C GLY A 9 3.85 6.02 0.72
N ASN A 10 4.47 7.12 0.26
CA ASN A 10 3.79 8.16 -0.52
C ASN A 10 3.09 7.62 -1.78
N CYS A 11 3.71 6.66 -2.49
CA CYS A 11 3.09 6.03 -3.66
C CYS A 11 1.81 5.26 -3.30
N ALA A 12 1.84 4.51 -2.18
CA ALA A 12 0.65 3.83 -1.67
C ALA A 12 -0.45 4.83 -1.30
N SER A 13 -0.08 5.95 -0.65
CA SER A 13 -1.03 7.01 -0.30
C SER A 13 -1.70 7.60 -1.54
N SER A 14 -0.94 7.99 -2.56
CA SER A 14 -1.50 8.51 -3.81
C SER A 14 -2.34 7.48 -4.57
N LEU A 15 -1.96 6.19 -4.55
CA LEU A 15 -2.75 5.11 -5.17
C LEU A 15 -4.12 4.94 -4.49
N VAL A 16 -4.13 4.81 -3.15
CA VAL A 16 -5.36 4.59 -2.39
C VAL A 16 -6.26 5.82 -2.48
N GLN A 17 -5.71 7.03 -2.34
CA GLN A 17 -6.48 8.27 -2.55
C GLN A 17 -7.09 8.32 -3.96
N GLY A 18 -6.30 7.98 -5.00
CA GLY A 18 -6.78 7.94 -6.39
C GLY A 18 -7.94 6.98 -6.61
N ARG A 19 -7.91 5.81 -5.96
CA ARG A 19 -9.03 4.84 -5.98
C ARG A 19 -10.33 5.48 -5.49
N TYR A 20 -10.29 6.20 -4.38
CA TYR A 20 -11.50 6.83 -3.81
C TYR A 20 -11.91 8.08 -4.59
N PHE A 21 -10.95 8.86 -5.05
CA PHE A 21 -11.19 10.12 -5.77
C PHE A 21 -11.91 9.88 -7.11
N TYR A 22 -11.52 8.82 -7.82
CA TYR A 22 -12.13 8.42 -9.09
C TYR A 22 -13.17 7.31 -8.94
N ALA A 23 -13.65 7.07 -7.71
CA ALA A 23 -14.62 6.01 -7.46
C ALA A 23 -15.87 6.18 -8.32
N ASP A 24 -16.35 7.41 -8.53
CA ASP A 24 -17.57 7.71 -9.31
C ASP A 24 -17.32 8.22 -10.73
N ALA A 25 -16.08 8.08 -11.24
CA ALA A 25 -15.80 8.39 -12.63
C ALA A 25 -16.69 7.55 -13.56
N LYS A 26 -17.14 8.14 -14.67
CA LYS A 26 -17.85 7.38 -15.71
C LYS A 26 -16.84 6.52 -16.48
N ASN A 27 -17.28 5.37 -16.99
CA ASN A 27 -16.42 4.46 -17.74
C ASN A 27 -15.74 5.11 -18.96
N ASP A 28 -16.40 6.08 -19.59
CA ASP A 28 -15.91 6.84 -20.75
C ASP A 28 -15.23 8.17 -20.38
N ALA A 29 -15.06 8.46 -19.09
CA ALA A 29 -14.43 9.69 -18.64
C ALA A 29 -12.93 9.71 -18.98
N LYS A 30 -12.46 10.87 -19.44
CA LYS A 30 -11.01 11.12 -19.62
C LYS A 30 -10.42 11.59 -18.30
N VAL A 31 -9.73 10.69 -17.61
CA VAL A 31 -9.05 10.97 -16.34
C VAL A 31 -7.54 11.13 -16.59
N PRO A 32 -6.92 12.27 -16.23
CA PRO A 32 -5.48 12.44 -16.34
C PRO A 32 -4.72 11.35 -15.59
N GLY A 33 -3.75 10.70 -16.27
CA GLY A 33 -2.94 9.62 -15.69
C GLY A 33 -3.54 8.22 -15.79
N LEU A 34 -4.80 8.08 -16.22
CA LEU A 34 -5.41 6.79 -16.53
C LEU A 34 -5.65 6.66 -18.02
N MET A 35 -5.22 5.54 -18.62
CA MET A 35 -5.57 5.22 -20.01
C MET A 35 -7.07 4.92 -20.15
N HIS A 36 -7.63 4.20 -19.17
CA HIS A 36 -9.05 3.86 -19.09
C HIS A 36 -9.50 3.86 -17.62
N VAL A 37 -10.74 4.30 -17.37
CA VAL A 37 -11.38 4.19 -16.03
C VAL A 37 -11.80 2.76 -15.73
N ASP A 38 -12.18 2.02 -16.77
CA ASP A 38 -12.51 0.60 -16.74
C ASP A 38 -11.60 -0.15 -17.71
N ILE A 39 -10.89 -1.17 -17.22
CA ILE A 39 -10.06 -2.06 -18.04
C ILE A 39 -10.63 -3.47 -17.93
N GLY A 40 -11.26 -3.95 -19.00
CA GLY A 40 -11.74 -5.34 -19.08
C GLY A 40 -12.84 -5.68 -18.07
N GLY A 41 -13.65 -4.71 -17.66
CA GLY A 41 -14.69 -4.85 -16.64
C GLY A 41 -14.20 -4.58 -15.21
N TYR A 42 -12.95 -4.15 -15.03
CA TYR A 42 -12.43 -3.69 -13.75
C TYR A 42 -12.36 -2.16 -13.75
N HIS A 43 -13.31 -1.54 -13.06
CA HIS A 43 -13.30 -0.12 -12.81
C HIS A 43 -12.31 0.23 -11.68
N VAL A 44 -11.77 1.45 -11.66
CA VAL A 44 -10.96 1.98 -10.54
C VAL A 44 -11.55 1.69 -9.15
N ARG A 45 -12.88 1.74 -8.99
CA ARG A 45 -13.57 1.50 -7.70
C ARG A 45 -13.48 0.03 -7.24
N ASP A 46 -13.19 -0.88 -8.16
CA ASP A 46 -13.14 -2.33 -7.89
C ASP A 46 -11.82 -2.77 -7.26
N LEU A 47 -10.87 -1.84 -7.07
CA LEU A 47 -9.72 -2.07 -6.21
C LEU A 47 -10.17 -2.15 -4.76
N GLU A 48 -10.07 -3.35 -4.20
CA GLU A 48 -10.37 -3.67 -2.80
C GLU A 48 -9.05 -3.96 -2.08
N TYR A 49 -8.61 -3.07 -1.20
CA TYR A 49 -7.43 -3.32 -0.39
C TYR A 49 -7.78 -4.32 0.71
N VAL A 50 -7.05 -5.43 0.79
CA VAL A 50 -7.34 -6.53 1.74
C VAL A 50 -6.18 -6.86 2.68
N ALA A 51 -4.98 -6.37 2.36
CA ALA A 51 -3.79 -6.52 3.19
C ALA A 51 -2.79 -5.38 2.92
N ALA A 52 -2.01 -5.02 3.92
CA ALA A 52 -0.90 -4.08 3.77
C ALA A 52 0.25 -4.46 4.70
N PHE A 53 1.47 -4.22 4.27
CA PHE A 53 2.69 -4.52 5.00
C PHE A 53 3.60 -3.29 5.05
N ASP A 54 4.15 -3.00 6.23
CA ASP A 54 5.18 -1.99 6.42
C ASP A 54 6.13 -2.44 7.54
N VAL A 55 7.18 -1.65 7.76
CA VAL A 55 8.19 -1.88 8.80
C VAL A 55 8.23 -0.73 9.80
N ASN A 56 7.69 0.44 9.46
CA ASN A 56 7.73 1.62 10.29
C ASN A 56 6.75 1.53 11.47
N VAL A 57 7.23 1.83 12.68
CA VAL A 57 6.45 1.88 13.92
C VAL A 57 5.27 2.86 13.86
N THR A 58 5.36 3.89 13.03
CA THR A 58 4.26 4.85 12.85
C THR A 58 3.11 4.30 12.02
N LYS A 59 3.28 3.15 11.36
CA LYS A 59 2.32 2.57 10.40
C LYS A 59 1.82 1.19 10.81
N VAL A 60 2.74 0.31 11.23
CA VAL A 60 2.40 -1.04 11.68
C VAL A 60 1.40 -0.99 12.83
N GLY A 61 0.38 -1.85 12.77
CA GLY A 61 -0.70 -1.95 13.76
C GLY A 61 -1.83 -0.94 13.57
N LYS A 62 -1.75 -0.03 12.59
CA LYS A 62 -2.79 0.96 12.30
C LYS A 62 -3.65 0.55 11.12
N ASP A 63 -4.88 1.07 11.05
CA ASP A 63 -5.69 1.00 9.83
C ASP A 63 -4.94 1.64 8.66
N LEU A 64 -5.08 1.06 7.48
CA LEU A 64 -4.46 1.56 6.25
C LEU A 64 -4.81 3.04 6.01
N SER A 65 -6.06 3.48 6.27
CA SER A 65 -6.44 4.88 6.09
C SER A 65 -5.62 5.85 6.97
N VAL A 66 -5.23 5.41 8.16
CA VAL A 66 -4.40 6.18 9.10
C VAL A 66 -2.92 6.09 8.71
N ALA A 67 -2.44 4.89 8.38
CA ALA A 67 -1.04 4.65 8.04
C ALA A 67 -0.58 5.40 6.78
N LEU A 68 -1.47 5.62 5.81
CA LEU A 68 -1.16 6.36 4.58
C LEU A 68 -0.84 7.83 4.82
N GLY A 69 -1.37 8.42 5.91
CA GLY A 69 -1.05 9.78 6.36
C GLY A 69 0.00 9.84 7.47
N ALA A 70 0.53 8.70 7.92
CA ALA A 70 1.52 8.66 8.99
C ALA A 70 2.93 9.01 8.49
N GLU A 71 3.68 9.77 9.30
CA GLU A 71 5.08 10.12 9.04
C GLU A 71 5.92 8.87 8.71
N PRO A 72 6.85 8.91 7.73
CA PRO A 72 7.31 10.09 6.97
C PRO A 72 6.52 10.36 5.68
N ASN A 73 5.33 9.79 5.50
CA ASN A 73 4.51 10.17 4.35
C ASN A 73 4.15 11.66 4.45
N ASN A 74 4.23 12.33 3.32
CA ASN A 74 4.02 13.78 3.18
C ASN A 74 3.46 14.16 1.80
N THR A 75 2.97 13.18 1.04
CA THR A 75 2.26 13.45 -0.22
C THR A 75 1.00 14.28 0.05
N TRP A 76 0.56 15.02 -0.96
CA TRP A 76 -0.64 15.84 -0.88
C TRP A 76 -1.88 14.97 -0.62
N THR A 77 -2.75 15.42 0.30
CA THR A 77 -4.05 14.80 0.54
C THR A 77 -5.11 15.46 -0.33
N PHE A 78 -5.54 14.79 -1.39
CA PHE A 78 -6.60 15.24 -2.31
C PHE A 78 -7.91 14.47 -2.14
N GLN A 79 -7.91 13.39 -1.36
CA GLN A 79 -9.09 12.59 -1.07
C GLN A 79 -9.00 12.01 0.33
N GLU A 80 -10.04 12.21 1.14
CA GLU A 80 -10.16 11.52 2.42
C GLU A 80 -10.50 10.03 2.20
N ILE A 81 -9.82 9.18 2.96
CA ILE A 81 -9.96 7.73 2.88
C ILE A 81 -10.81 7.27 4.07
N PRO A 82 -11.98 6.66 3.87
CA PRO A 82 -12.74 6.08 4.97
C PRO A 82 -11.95 4.95 5.64
N THR A 83 -12.25 4.64 6.90
CA THR A 83 -11.65 3.49 7.59
C THR A 83 -11.78 2.24 6.73
N THR A 84 -10.66 1.58 6.50
CA THR A 84 -10.58 0.45 5.56
C THR A 84 -10.87 -0.90 6.22
N GLY A 85 -10.66 -0.99 7.54
CA GLY A 85 -10.62 -2.25 8.27
C GLY A 85 -9.34 -3.07 8.04
N VAL A 86 -8.42 -2.58 7.20
CA VAL A 86 -7.17 -3.25 6.87
C VAL A 86 -6.09 -2.76 7.82
N ILE A 87 -5.68 -3.61 8.75
CA ILE A 87 -4.56 -3.30 9.63
C ILE A 87 -3.24 -3.54 8.89
N VAL A 88 -2.35 -2.55 8.90
CA VAL A 88 -1.00 -2.67 8.36
C VAL A 88 -0.21 -3.63 9.23
N GLN A 89 0.21 -4.74 8.63
CA GLN A 89 0.95 -5.80 9.31
C GLN A 89 2.46 -5.58 9.20
N ARG A 90 3.18 -6.12 10.17
CA ARG A 90 4.64 -6.11 10.14
C ARG A 90 5.16 -7.05 9.06
N GLY A 91 5.72 -6.51 7.98
CA GLY A 91 6.47 -7.31 6.98
C GLY A 91 7.92 -7.52 7.42
N PRO A 92 8.71 -8.42 6.80
CA PRO A 92 10.15 -8.50 7.06
C PRO A 92 10.88 -7.30 6.46
N THR A 93 11.91 -6.82 7.16
CA THR A 93 12.63 -5.60 6.75
C THR A 93 13.68 -5.85 5.68
N LEU A 94 14.45 -6.93 5.81
CA LEU A 94 15.50 -7.31 4.85
C LEU A 94 16.43 -6.11 4.56
N ASP A 95 16.67 -5.81 3.29
CA ASP A 95 17.42 -4.64 2.80
C ASP A 95 16.52 -3.42 2.52
N GLY A 96 15.34 -3.37 3.13
CA GLY A 96 14.35 -2.29 3.03
C GLY A 96 14.77 -0.94 3.63
N ILE A 97 15.64 -0.95 4.65
CA ILE A 97 16.09 0.28 5.33
C ILE A 97 17.55 0.56 5.01
N GLY A 98 17.76 1.32 3.94
CA GLY A 98 19.06 1.83 3.53
C GLY A 98 19.61 2.93 4.45
N LYS A 99 20.88 3.34 4.22
CA LYS A 99 21.61 4.35 5.02
C LYS A 99 20.77 5.60 5.32
N TYR A 100 20.09 6.15 4.32
CA TYR A 100 19.33 7.40 4.45
C TYR A 100 17.99 7.25 5.16
N LEU A 101 17.45 6.02 5.25
CA LEU A 101 16.18 5.77 5.90
C LEU A 101 16.33 5.44 7.38
N ARG A 102 17.52 5.02 7.86
CA ARG A 102 17.72 4.59 9.26
C ARG A 102 17.36 5.67 10.29
N ASP A 103 17.65 6.92 9.98
CA ASP A 103 17.40 8.04 10.90
C ASP A 103 15.97 8.60 10.79
N VAL A 104 15.24 8.19 9.75
CA VAL A 104 13.88 8.67 9.45
C VAL A 104 12.83 7.62 9.82
N VAL A 105 13.09 6.37 9.49
CA VAL A 105 12.20 5.23 9.70
C VAL A 105 12.64 4.47 10.94
N LYS A 106 11.84 4.59 11.99
CA LYS A 106 11.99 3.75 13.18
C LYS A 106 11.22 2.46 12.97
N GLU A 107 11.94 1.36 13.07
CA GLU A 107 11.37 0.03 12.86
C GLU A 107 10.39 -0.35 13.97
N SER A 108 9.26 -0.96 13.60
CA SER A 108 8.29 -1.49 14.54
C SER A 108 8.88 -2.67 15.32
N PRO A 109 8.68 -2.72 16.66
CA PRO A 109 9.16 -3.81 17.50
C PRO A 109 8.35 -5.11 17.33
N GLU A 110 7.23 -5.07 16.58
CA GLU A 110 6.45 -6.27 16.28
C GLU A 110 7.26 -7.28 15.46
N LYS A 111 6.89 -8.56 15.57
CA LYS A 111 7.50 -9.63 14.78
C LYS A 111 6.91 -9.63 13.36
N PRO A 112 7.72 -9.81 12.32
CA PRO A 112 7.22 -10.04 10.98
C PRO A 112 6.22 -11.19 10.90
N VAL A 113 5.11 -10.97 10.19
CA VAL A 113 4.12 -12.01 9.89
C VAL A 113 4.63 -12.92 8.76
N ASP A 114 4.01 -14.10 8.62
CA ASP A 114 4.15 -14.91 7.41
C ASP A 114 3.34 -14.26 6.28
N VAL A 115 4.02 -13.47 5.44
CA VAL A 115 3.40 -12.74 4.33
C VAL A 115 2.68 -13.68 3.38
N ALA A 116 3.28 -14.83 3.04
CA ALA A 116 2.66 -15.78 2.10
C ALA A 116 1.36 -16.37 2.68
N ALA A 117 1.35 -16.71 3.96
CA ALA A 117 0.14 -17.16 4.65
C ALA A 117 -0.96 -16.10 4.63
N VAL A 118 -0.63 -14.84 4.94
CA VAL A 118 -1.57 -13.71 4.91
C VAL A 118 -2.15 -13.49 3.51
N LEU A 119 -1.30 -13.46 2.48
CA LEU A 119 -1.75 -13.26 1.09
C LEU A 119 -2.71 -14.38 0.67
N LYS A 120 -2.43 -15.63 1.05
CA LYS A 120 -3.29 -16.79 0.78
C LYS A 120 -4.61 -16.72 1.54
N GLU A 121 -4.58 -16.39 2.83
CA GLU A 121 -5.76 -16.26 3.68
C GLU A 121 -6.71 -15.17 3.16
N ARG A 122 -6.14 -14.02 2.78
CA ARG A 122 -6.87 -12.87 2.22
C ARG A 122 -7.21 -13.05 0.74
N LYS A 123 -6.76 -14.16 0.13
CA LYS A 123 -6.99 -14.51 -1.28
C LYS A 123 -6.59 -13.36 -2.21
N VAL A 124 -5.42 -12.78 -1.99
CA VAL A 124 -4.96 -11.61 -2.75
C VAL A 124 -4.83 -11.96 -4.24
N ASP A 125 -5.35 -11.09 -5.11
CA ASP A 125 -5.26 -11.22 -6.56
C ASP A 125 -4.00 -10.51 -7.09
N VAL A 126 -3.65 -9.35 -6.52
CA VAL A 126 -2.48 -8.55 -6.90
C VAL A 126 -1.75 -8.03 -5.67
N LEU A 127 -0.44 -8.20 -5.62
CA LEU A 127 0.44 -7.53 -4.66
C LEU A 127 1.17 -6.37 -5.35
N VAL A 128 1.05 -5.16 -4.80
CA VAL A 128 1.81 -3.99 -5.24
C VAL A 128 2.98 -3.77 -4.30
N ALA A 129 4.20 -3.90 -4.82
CA ALA A 129 5.42 -3.71 -4.05
C ALA A 129 6.00 -2.30 -4.27
N TYR A 130 5.85 -1.42 -3.27
CA TYR A 130 6.45 -0.10 -3.18
C TYR A 130 7.60 -0.09 -2.17
N LEU A 131 8.52 -1.05 -2.31
CA LEU A 131 9.74 -1.08 -1.50
C LEU A 131 10.71 0.03 -1.94
N PRO A 132 11.56 0.53 -1.04
CA PRO A 132 12.59 1.51 -1.39
C PRO A 132 13.53 1.01 -2.49
N VAL A 133 14.08 1.95 -3.26
CA VAL A 133 15.09 1.64 -4.28
C VAL A 133 16.30 0.99 -3.62
N GLY A 134 16.78 -0.10 -4.20
CA GLY A 134 17.93 -0.86 -3.69
C GLY A 134 17.56 -2.06 -2.80
N SER A 135 16.27 -2.29 -2.52
CA SER A 135 15.81 -3.44 -1.74
C SER A 135 15.64 -4.69 -2.60
N GLU A 136 16.75 -5.27 -3.05
CA GLU A 136 16.78 -6.47 -3.90
C GLU A 136 16.30 -7.72 -3.16
N GLU A 137 16.78 -7.96 -1.94
CA GLU A 137 16.32 -9.09 -1.12
C GLU A 137 14.84 -8.92 -0.78
N GLY A 138 14.43 -7.70 -0.44
CA GLY A 138 13.05 -7.32 -0.23
C GLY A 138 12.15 -7.67 -1.41
N ILE A 139 12.48 -7.17 -2.61
CA ILE A 139 11.61 -7.41 -3.77
C ILE A 139 11.56 -8.89 -4.17
N ARG A 140 12.68 -9.62 -4.03
CA ARG A 140 12.73 -11.08 -4.27
C ARG A 140 11.92 -11.87 -3.25
N TYR A 141 11.83 -11.41 -2.01
CA TYR A 141 11.01 -12.06 -0.98
C TYR A 141 9.51 -11.91 -1.23
N TYR A 142 9.07 -10.74 -1.69
CA TYR A 142 7.64 -10.47 -1.95
C TYR A 142 7.14 -10.98 -3.31
N ALA A 143 8.04 -11.35 -4.24
CA ALA A 143 7.72 -11.89 -5.56
C ALA A 143 7.53 -13.42 -5.54
#